data_AF-A0A1B6JF83-F1
#
_entry.id   AF-A0A1B6JF83-F1
#
_cell.length_a   1.000
_cell.length_b   1.000
_cell.length_c   1.000
_cell.angle_alpha   90.00
_cell.angle_beta   90.00
_cell.angle_gamma   90.00
#
_symmetry.space_group_name_H-M   'P 1'
#
loop_
_entity.id
_entity.type
_entity.pdbx_description
1 polymer ?
#
loop_
_entity_poly.entity_id
_entity_poly.type
_entity_poly.pdbx_seq_one_letter_code
_entity_poly.pdbx_strand_id
1 'polypeptide(L)'
;MQSPSSDVVKVAIQANNKAVLFKLDQDQSLEKVIEEICGECMVTYEKGKFALQLLPSVSEPEVFVYITDFNRYMIKNGRELRLVYSPPLLAKMIKDKLNPRGSIENLTWALKKSAICSTDSTFCKEFYPTGYSALRVLLNELLLTKDLYKKALQTILNLIKSNYLKDLDKDFLLQLKKIIISDQPIEEGIIETA
;
A
#
# COMPACT_ATOMS: atom_id res chain seq x y z
N MET A 1 -11.51 -9.03 44.15
CA MET A 1 -11.24 -7.82 43.35
C MET A 1 -10.37 -8.21 42.17
N GLN A 2 -10.96 -8.45 41.00
CA GLN A 2 -10.20 -8.61 39.76
C GLN A 2 -9.81 -7.21 39.28
N SER A 3 -8.51 -6.98 39.11
CA SER A 3 -7.97 -5.80 38.44
C SER A 3 -8.60 -5.64 37.06
N PRO A 4 -8.83 -4.40 36.56
CA PRO A 4 -9.23 -4.24 35.16
C PRO A 4 -8.11 -4.84 34.32
N SER A 5 -8.43 -5.89 33.56
CA SER A 5 -7.48 -6.44 32.59
C SER A 5 -7.25 -5.35 31.55
N SER A 6 -6.16 -4.59 31.68
CA SER A 6 -5.70 -3.70 30.62
C SER A 6 -5.62 -4.53 29.34
N ASP A 7 -6.28 -4.11 28.26
CA ASP A 7 -6.27 -4.83 26.99
C ASP A 7 -4.92 -4.59 26.28
N VAL A 8 -3.85 -5.07 26.92
CA VAL A 8 -2.47 -4.92 26.48
C VAL A 8 -2.10 -6.15 25.66
N VAL A 9 -1.75 -5.94 24.39
CA VAL A 9 -1.31 -6.98 23.47
C VAL A 9 0.20 -6.91 23.23
N LYS A 10 0.85 -8.07 23.25
CA LYS A 10 2.28 -8.20 22.98
C LYS A 10 2.48 -8.43 21.49
N VAL A 11 3.20 -7.54 20.82
CA VAL A 11 3.43 -7.57 19.38
C VAL A 11 4.92 -7.46 19.08
N ALA A 12 5.32 -7.90 17.89
CA ALA A 12 6.64 -7.58 17.34
C ALA A 12 6.49 -6.39 16.38
N ILE A 13 7.29 -5.34 16.57
CA ILE A 13 7.32 -4.18 15.68
C ILE A 13 8.59 -4.18 14.86
N GLN A 14 8.45 -4.17 13.53
CA GLN A 14 9.55 -4.01 12.59
C GLN A 14 9.73 -2.53 12.21
N ALA A 15 10.92 -1.98 12.41
CA ALA A 15 11.30 -0.62 12.02
C ALA A 15 12.82 -0.52 11.81
N ASN A 16 13.28 0.23 10.80
CA ASN A 16 14.72 0.45 10.53
C ASN A 16 15.58 -0.83 10.55
N ASN A 17 15.12 -1.91 9.91
CA ASN A 17 15.77 -3.23 9.89
C ASN A 17 15.99 -3.87 11.27
N LYS A 18 15.25 -3.41 12.28
CA LYS A 18 15.20 -3.97 13.64
C LYS A 18 13.79 -4.49 13.92
N ALA A 19 13.70 -5.45 14.83
CA ALA A 19 12.45 -5.92 15.39
C ALA A 19 12.50 -5.76 16.92
N VAL A 20 11.47 -5.16 17.51
CA VAL A 20 11.35 -5.00 18.97
C VAL A 20 10.05 -5.62 19.45
N LEU A 21 10.09 -6.23 20.64
CA LEU A 21 8.88 -6.66 21.33
C LEU A 21 8.25 -5.47 22.03
N PHE A 22 6.98 -5.19 21.74
CA PHE A 22 6.27 -4.04 22.26
C PHE A 22 4.97 -4.48 22.96
N LYS A 23 4.66 -3.83 24.09
CA LYS A 23 3.39 -4.01 24.80
C LYS A 23 2.45 -2.89 24.38
N LEU A 24 1.55 -3.17 23.44
CA LEU A 24 0.60 -2.20 22.93
C LEU A 24 -0.61 -2.16 23.86
N ASP A 25 -0.84 -1.02 24.50
CA ASP A 25 -2.05 -0.74 25.27
C ASP A 25 -3.18 -0.33 24.30
N GLN A 26 -4.27 -1.11 24.26
CA GLN A 26 -5.40 -0.83 23.39
C GLN A 26 -6.23 0.39 23.83
N ASP A 27 -6.14 0.78 25.10
CA ASP A 27 -6.86 1.95 25.64
C ASP A 27 -6.12 3.26 25.37
N GLN A 28 -4.82 3.19 25.08
CA GLN A 28 -3.98 4.34 24.74
C GLN A 28 -4.20 4.78 23.29
N SER A 29 -4.26 6.08 23.00
CA SER A 29 -4.42 6.59 21.62
C SER A 29 -3.33 6.04 20.68
N LEU A 30 -3.67 5.70 19.44
CA LEU A 30 -2.72 5.12 18.49
C LEU A 30 -1.52 6.03 18.21
N GLU A 31 -1.71 7.36 18.18
CA GLU A 31 -0.61 8.32 18.01
C GLU A 31 0.42 8.22 19.14
N LYS A 32 -0.04 8.06 20.38
CA LYS A 32 0.84 7.91 21.54
C LYS A 32 1.60 6.58 21.51
N VAL A 33 0.93 5.49 21.10
CA VAL A 33 1.57 4.19 20.85
C VAL A 33 2.66 4.32 19.79
N ILE A 34 2.40 5.05 18.70
CA ILE A 34 3.37 5.28 17.62
C ILE A 34 4.57 6.10 18.12
N GLU A 35 4.35 7.14 18.92
CA GLU A 35 5.42 7.93 19.54
C GLU A 35 6.36 7.06 20.39
N GLU A 36 5.79 6.17 21.21
CA GLU A 36 6.56 5.24 22.05
C GLU A 36 7.34 4.22 21.22
N ILE A 37 6.71 3.64 20.19
CA ILE A 37 7.37 2.75 19.24
C ILE A 37 8.54 3.44 18.54
N CYS A 38 8.37 4.70 18.13
CA CYS A 38 9.45 5.49 17.55
C CYS A 38 10.63 5.61 18.52
N GLY A 39 10.37 5.87 19.81
CA GLY A 39 11.38 5.88 20.86
C GLY A 39 12.16 4.57 20.97
N GLU A 40 11.44 3.45 21.09
CA GLU A 40 12.03 2.10 21.20
C GLU A 40 12.84 1.69 19.96
N CYS A 41 12.38 2.11 18.78
CA CYS A 41 13.03 1.80 17.50
C CYS A 41 14.13 2.80 17.11
N MET A 42 14.43 3.80 17.95
CA MET A 42 15.37 4.89 17.65
C MET A 42 15.04 5.63 16.34
N VAL A 43 13.76 5.86 16.10
CA VAL A 43 13.23 6.65 14.97
C VAL A 43 12.79 8.00 15.51
N THR A 44 13.25 9.10 14.90
CA THR A 44 12.78 10.44 15.28
C THR A 44 11.29 10.56 14.99
N TYR A 45 10.50 10.66 16.06
CA TYR A 45 9.06 10.84 15.96
C TYR A 45 8.69 12.22 15.39
N GLU A 46 7.66 12.24 14.56
CA GLU A 46 7.04 13.45 14.02
C GLU A 46 5.54 13.16 13.89
N LYS A 47 4.71 14.01 14.51
CA LYS A 47 3.27 13.80 14.61
C LYS A 47 2.63 13.60 13.23
N GLY A 48 1.85 12.53 13.07
CA GLY A 48 1.16 12.19 11.82
C GLY A 48 2.04 11.70 10.66
N LYS A 49 3.36 11.58 10.85
CA LYS A 49 4.29 11.07 9.82
C LYS A 49 4.26 9.55 9.69
N PHE A 50 4.01 8.86 10.80
CA PHE A 50 4.11 7.41 10.89
C PHE A 50 2.75 6.77 11.14
N ALA A 51 2.66 5.48 10.81
CA ALA A 51 1.52 4.63 11.09
C ALA A 51 2.01 3.19 11.32
N LEU A 52 1.14 2.36 11.88
CA LEU A 52 1.37 0.92 12.00
C LEU A 52 0.67 0.19 10.86
N GLN A 53 1.29 -0.89 10.41
CA GLN A 53 0.70 -1.78 9.41
C GLN A 53 0.88 -3.23 9.83
N LEU A 54 -0.20 -4.01 9.72
CA LEU A 54 -0.13 -5.46 9.89
C LEU A 54 0.73 -6.06 8.77
N LEU A 55 1.65 -6.93 9.16
CA LEU A 55 2.35 -7.75 8.18
C LEU A 55 1.44 -8.89 7.70
N PRO A 56 1.57 -9.29 6.42
CA PRO A 56 0.85 -10.42 5.87
C PRO A 56 1.07 -11.67 6.70
N SER A 57 0.01 -12.47 6.86
CA SER A 57 0.10 -13.79 7.48
C SER A 57 0.25 -14.87 6.40
N VAL A 58 0.66 -16.08 6.77
CA VAL A 58 0.70 -17.24 5.86
C VAL A 58 -0.67 -17.47 5.20
N SER A 59 -1.77 -17.20 5.91
CA SER A 59 -3.14 -17.33 5.39
C SER A 59 -3.59 -16.16 4.51
N GLU A 60 -2.94 -14.99 4.60
CA GLU A 60 -3.31 -13.76 3.90
C GLU A 60 -2.04 -13.03 3.40
N PRO A 61 -1.31 -13.60 2.43
CA PRO A 61 0.05 -13.17 2.09
C PRO A 61 0.15 -11.83 1.34
N GLU A 62 -0.96 -11.30 0.82
CA GLU A 62 -0.97 -10.09 -0.02
C GLU A 62 -1.69 -8.87 0.60
N VAL A 63 -2.23 -9.02 1.81
CA VAL A 63 -3.03 -7.95 2.44
C VAL A 63 -2.16 -7.21 3.45
N PHE A 64 -1.74 -6.00 3.07
CA PHE A 64 -1.16 -5.05 4.01
C PHE A 64 -2.30 -4.21 4.56
N VAL A 65 -2.50 -4.19 5.87
CA VAL A 65 -3.60 -3.44 6.49
C VAL A 65 -3.04 -2.34 7.37
N TYR A 66 -3.34 -1.08 7.03
CA TYR A 66 -3.03 0.04 7.91
C TYR A 66 -3.88 -0.05 9.18
N ILE A 67 -3.23 0.09 10.32
CA ILE A 67 -3.91 0.16 11.61
C ILE A 67 -4.42 1.59 11.81
N THR A 68 -5.67 1.67 12.25
CA THR A 68 -6.42 2.87 12.59
C THR A 68 -7.08 2.66 13.95
N ASP A 69 -7.57 3.72 14.58
CA ASP A 69 -8.36 3.58 15.82
C ASP A 69 -9.60 2.70 15.63
N PHE A 70 -10.16 2.63 14.42
CA PHE A 70 -11.32 1.80 14.12
C PHE A 70 -11.00 0.32 14.05
N ASN A 71 -9.82 -0.10 13.57
CA ASN A 71 -9.49 -1.50 13.33
C ASN A 71 -8.39 -2.07 14.25
N ARG A 72 -7.86 -1.28 15.18
CA ARG A 72 -6.82 -1.73 16.14
C ARG A 72 -7.20 -2.94 16.99
N TYR A 73 -8.50 -3.19 17.17
CA TYR A 73 -9.03 -4.39 17.83
C TYR A 73 -8.61 -5.71 17.14
N MET A 74 -8.22 -5.64 15.86
CA MET A 74 -7.71 -6.77 15.09
C MET A 74 -6.31 -7.21 15.54
N ILE A 75 -5.56 -6.35 16.24
CA ILE A 75 -4.23 -6.68 16.75
C ILE A 75 -4.39 -7.69 17.90
N LYS A 76 -3.78 -8.86 17.73
CA LYS A 76 -3.74 -9.94 18.73
C LYS A 76 -2.31 -10.18 19.20
N ASN A 77 -2.17 -10.87 20.33
CA ASN A 77 -0.87 -11.31 20.84
C ASN A 77 -0.09 -12.09 19.78
N GLY A 78 1.21 -11.83 19.67
CA GLY A 78 2.11 -12.50 18.73
C GLY A 78 2.01 -12.02 17.28
N ARG A 79 1.18 -11.00 16.98
CA ARG A 79 1.16 -10.40 15.64
C ARG A 79 2.42 -9.59 15.39
N GLU A 80 2.87 -9.63 14.13
CA GLU A 80 3.93 -8.76 13.64
C GLU A 80 3.32 -7.54 12.95
N LEU A 81 3.82 -6.37 13.34
CA LEU A 81 3.49 -5.08 12.76
C LEU A 81 4.77 -4.45 12.21
N ARG A 82 4.61 -3.47 11.33
CA ARG A 82 5.72 -2.60 10.91
C ARG A 82 5.38 -1.13 11.10
N LEU A 83 6.37 -0.34 11.49
CA LEU A 83 6.30 1.11 11.47
C LEU A 83 6.56 1.60 10.04
N VAL A 84 5.62 2.35 9.48
CA VAL A 84 5.67 2.85 8.10
C VAL A 84 5.27 4.30 8.03
N TYR A 85 5.48 4.95 6.89
CA TYR A 85 4.88 6.26 6.64
C TYR A 85 3.36 6.18 6.66
N SER A 86 2.75 7.24 7.21
CA SER A 86 1.31 7.39 7.25
C SER A 86 0.72 7.39 5.85
N PRO A 87 -0.54 6.95 5.68
CA PRO A 87 -1.19 6.91 4.36
C PRO A 87 -1.16 8.26 3.60
N PRO A 88 -1.43 9.43 4.23
CA PRO A 88 -1.36 10.72 3.53
C PRO A 88 0.04 11.04 3.02
N LEU A 89 1.07 10.79 3.84
CA LEU A 89 2.45 11.06 3.46
C LEU A 89 2.90 10.12 2.34
N LEU A 90 2.60 8.83 2.44
CA LEU A 90 2.94 7.86 1.42
C LEU A 90 2.25 8.17 0.09
N ALA A 91 0.95 8.51 0.12
CA ALA A 91 0.19 8.92 -1.05
C ALA A 91 0.84 10.12 -1.76
N LYS A 92 1.21 11.15 -0.99
CA LYS A 92 1.95 12.32 -1.51
C LYS A 92 3.28 11.92 -2.13
N MET A 93 4.09 11.13 -1.43
CA MET A 93 5.40 10.67 -1.93
C MET A 93 5.30 9.88 -3.22
N ILE A 94 4.27 9.04 -3.38
CA ILE A 94 4.01 8.30 -4.60
C ILE A 94 3.59 9.25 -5.72
N LYS A 95 2.61 10.14 -5.47
CA LYS A 95 2.13 11.12 -6.44
C LYS A 95 3.27 11.99 -6.98
N ASP A 96 4.13 12.51 -6.12
CA ASP A 96 5.26 13.36 -6.52
C ASP A 96 6.29 12.61 -7.40
N LYS A 97 6.35 11.27 -7.29
CA LYS A 97 7.22 10.40 -8.09
C LYS A 97 6.55 9.81 -9.34
N LEU A 98 5.22 9.88 -9.45
CA LEU A 98 4.48 9.59 -10.67
C LEU A 98 4.59 10.77 -11.65
N ASN A 99 5.82 11.03 -12.08
CA ASN A 99 6.17 12.10 -13.01
C ASN A 99 6.74 11.50 -14.30
N PRO A 100 6.08 11.67 -15.46
CA PRO A 100 6.56 11.15 -16.75
C PRO A 100 7.96 11.64 -17.14
N ARG A 101 8.37 12.80 -16.64
CA ARG A 101 9.69 13.41 -16.88
C ARG A 101 10.68 13.14 -15.73
N GLY A 102 10.29 12.36 -14.74
CA GLY A 102 11.11 11.99 -13.60
C GLY A 102 12.07 10.83 -13.89
N SER A 103 12.84 10.42 -12.87
CA SER A 103 13.72 9.26 -12.99
C SER A 103 12.94 7.94 -13.03
N ILE A 104 13.43 6.97 -13.81
CA ILE A 104 12.82 5.64 -13.93
C ILE A 104 12.81 4.89 -12.58
N GLU A 105 13.80 5.12 -11.72
CA GLU A 105 13.86 4.53 -10.39
C GLU A 105 12.72 5.02 -9.49
N ASN A 106 12.47 6.34 -9.48
CA ASN A 106 11.36 6.93 -8.73
C ASN A 106 10.01 6.42 -9.24
N LEU A 107 9.86 6.33 -10.56
CA LEU A 107 8.66 5.80 -11.19
C LEU A 107 8.44 4.33 -10.85
N THR A 108 9.49 3.52 -10.93
CA THR A 108 9.47 2.09 -10.59
C THR A 108 9.07 1.90 -9.13
N TRP A 109 9.66 2.66 -8.22
CA TRP A 109 9.31 2.64 -6.81
C TRP A 109 7.84 3.02 -6.61
N ALA A 110 7.39 4.12 -7.23
CA ALA A 110 6.03 4.64 -7.07
C ALA A 110 4.98 3.63 -7.52
N LEU A 111 5.14 3.05 -8.71
CA LEU A 111 4.21 2.07 -9.28
C LEU A 111 4.20 0.76 -8.50
N LYS A 112 5.36 0.25 -8.07
CA LYS A 112 5.42 -0.95 -7.23
C LYS A 112 4.77 -0.71 -5.88
N LYS A 113 5.02 0.46 -5.28
CA LYS A 113 4.48 0.80 -3.95
C LYS A 113 2.98 1.05 -4.01
N SER A 114 2.47 1.74 -5.03
CA SER A 114 1.02 1.95 -5.21
C SER A 114 0.28 0.65 -5.45
N ALA A 115 0.84 -0.28 -6.25
CA ALA A 115 0.23 -1.57 -6.53
C ALA A 115 0.05 -2.41 -5.26
N ILE A 116 1.04 -2.37 -4.37
CA ILE A 116 1.01 -3.08 -3.08
C ILE A 116 0.04 -2.40 -2.10
N CYS A 117 0.17 -1.08 -1.91
CA CYS A 117 -0.58 -0.38 -0.86
C CYS A 117 -2.05 -0.16 -1.23
N SER A 118 -2.42 -0.19 -2.51
CA SER A 118 -3.81 -0.07 -2.96
C SER A 118 -4.70 -1.25 -2.57
N THR A 119 -4.16 -2.34 -2.01
CA THR A 119 -5.00 -3.38 -1.41
C THR A 119 -5.66 -2.95 -0.09
N ASP A 120 -5.17 -1.85 0.51
CA ASP A 120 -5.71 -1.26 1.73
C ASP A 120 -6.64 -0.08 1.44
N SER A 121 -7.82 -0.08 2.06
CA SER A 121 -8.82 0.96 1.87
C SER A 121 -8.45 2.30 2.51
N THR A 122 -7.65 2.30 3.59
CA THR A 122 -7.14 3.51 4.25
C THR A 122 -6.15 4.22 3.34
N PHE A 123 -5.25 3.48 2.71
CA PHE A 123 -4.35 4.03 1.68
C PHE A 123 -5.12 4.52 0.46
N CYS A 124 -6.10 3.75 -0.04
CA CYS A 124 -6.89 4.16 -1.20
C CYS A 124 -7.61 5.51 -0.96
N LYS A 125 -8.10 5.73 0.27
CA LYS A 125 -8.75 7.00 0.67
C LYS A 125 -7.87 8.21 0.42
N GLU A 126 -6.60 8.12 0.79
CA GLU A 126 -5.63 9.21 0.68
C GLU A 126 -5.01 9.30 -0.72
N PHE A 127 -4.80 8.16 -1.38
CA PHE A 127 -4.19 8.10 -2.71
C PHE A 127 -5.15 8.56 -3.82
N TYR A 128 -6.42 8.16 -3.76
CA TYR A 128 -7.37 8.37 -4.86
C TYR A 128 -7.48 9.83 -5.33
N PRO A 129 -7.65 10.86 -4.45
CA PRO A 129 -7.92 12.21 -4.90
C PRO A 129 -6.83 12.86 -5.76
N THR A 130 -5.56 12.45 -5.60
CA THR A 130 -4.43 13.09 -6.30
C THR A 130 -3.48 12.10 -6.97
N GLY A 131 -3.30 10.91 -6.42
CA GLY A 131 -2.45 9.88 -6.98
C GLY A 131 -3.05 9.23 -8.22
N TYR A 132 -4.38 9.03 -8.26
CA TYR A 132 -5.04 8.45 -9.43
C TYR A 132 -4.92 9.35 -10.67
N SER A 133 -5.08 10.67 -10.51
CA SER A 133 -4.93 11.60 -11.64
C SER A 133 -3.49 11.64 -12.16
N ALA A 134 -2.48 11.60 -11.29
CA ALA A 134 -1.09 11.49 -11.71
C ALA A 134 -0.81 10.18 -12.45
N LEU A 135 -1.36 9.06 -11.97
CA LEU A 135 -1.25 7.76 -12.64
C LEU A 135 -1.90 7.77 -14.04
N ARG A 136 -3.02 8.47 -14.19
CA ARG A 136 -3.71 8.65 -15.47
C ARG A 136 -2.88 9.42 -16.49
N VAL A 137 -2.30 10.53 -16.07
CA VAL A 137 -1.39 11.31 -16.92
C VAL A 137 -0.21 10.45 -17.37
N LEU A 138 0.38 9.69 -16.43
CA LEU A 138 1.49 8.81 -16.75
C LEU A 138 1.16 7.77 -17.83
N LEU A 139 -0.01 7.13 -17.73
CA LEU A 139 -0.44 6.12 -18.70
C LEU A 139 -0.73 6.69 -20.09
N ASN A 140 -1.01 8.00 -20.18
CA ASN A 140 -1.24 8.68 -21.45
C ASN A 140 0.05 9.13 -22.13
N GLU A 141 1.05 9.55 -21.34
CA GLU A 141 2.23 10.23 -21.87
C GLU A 141 3.44 9.31 -22.08
N LEU A 142 3.52 8.18 -21.37
CA LEU A 142 4.73 7.35 -21.32
C LEU A 142 4.49 5.91 -21.76
N LEU A 143 5.38 5.40 -22.60
CA LEU A 143 5.51 3.96 -22.86
C LEU A 143 6.23 3.31 -21.67
N LEU A 144 5.45 2.71 -20.77
CA LEU A 144 5.98 1.91 -19.66
C LEU A 144 6.45 0.54 -20.15
N THR A 145 7.40 -0.05 -19.44
CA THR A 145 7.70 -1.48 -19.60
C THR A 145 6.48 -2.31 -19.19
N LYS A 146 6.36 -3.54 -19.73
CA LYS A 146 5.25 -4.46 -19.42
C LYS A 146 5.03 -4.66 -17.91
N ASP A 147 6.11 -4.79 -17.13
CA ASP A 147 6.01 -4.94 -15.66
C ASP A 147 5.45 -3.69 -14.98
N LEU A 148 5.95 -2.51 -15.33
CA LEU A 148 5.48 -1.25 -14.74
C LEU A 148 4.03 -0.96 -15.14
N TYR A 149 3.65 -1.26 -16.38
CA TYR A 149 2.27 -1.17 -16.84
C TYR A 149 1.35 -2.11 -16.03
N LYS A 150 1.78 -3.35 -15.79
CA LYS A 150 1.05 -4.30 -14.93
C LYS A 150 0.85 -3.75 -13.52
N LYS A 151 1.85 -3.10 -12.92
CA LYS A 151 1.72 -2.47 -11.60
C LYS A 151 0.77 -1.27 -11.58
N ALA A 152 0.79 -0.45 -12.63
CA ALA A 152 -0.18 0.63 -12.81
C ALA A 152 -1.62 0.10 -12.88
N LEU A 153 -1.86 -0.90 -13.74
CA LEU A 153 -3.18 -1.54 -13.89
C LEU A 153 -3.64 -2.23 -12.59
N GLN A 154 -2.73 -2.88 -11.86
CA GLN A 154 -3.04 -3.49 -10.57
C GLN A 154 -3.55 -2.43 -9.57
N THR A 155 -2.91 -1.26 -9.54
CA THR A 155 -3.33 -0.14 -8.70
C THR A 155 -4.76 0.29 -9.05
N ILE A 156 -5.05 0.46 -10.34
CA ILE A 156 -6.39 0.84 -10.83
C ILE A 156 -7.43 -0.22 -10.46
N LEU A 157 -7.13 -1.50 -10.69
CA LEU A 157 -8.01 -2.61 -10.34
C LEU A 157 -8.33 -2.63 -8.84
N ASN A 158 -7.34 -2.38 -7.99
CA ASN A 158 -7.54 -2.32 -6.54
C ASN A 158 -8.40 -1.13 -6.12
N LEU A 159 -8.28 0.02 -6.78
CA LEU A 159 -9.17 1.18 -6.57
C LEU A 159 -10.62 0.88 -6.95
N ILE A 160 -10.85 0.11 -8.03
CA ILE A 160 -12.18 -0.37 -8.43
C ILE A 160 -12.73 -1.32 -7.37
N LYS A 161 -11.96 -2.34 -6.98
CA LYS A 161 -12.36 -3.32 -5.95
C LYS A 161 -12.71 -2.66 -4.61
N SER A 162 -12.03 -1.56 -4.30
CA SER A 162 -12.23 -0.77 -3.07
C SER A 162 -13.33 0.30 -3.21
N ASN A 163 -14.10 0.29 -4.31
CA ASN A 163 -15.19 1.22 -4.61
C ASN A 163 -14.81 2.71 -4.72
N TYR A 164 -13.51 3.03 -4.87
CA TYR A 164 -13.05 4.40 -5.11
C TYR A 164 -13.18 4.81 -6.57
N LEU A 165 -13.06 3.86 -7.50
CA LEU A 165 -13.21 4.09 -8.93
C LEU A 165 -14.42 3.32 -9.43
N LYS A 166 -15.54 4.03 -9.65
CA LYS A 166 -16.80 3.43 -10.10
C LYS A 166 -16.93 3.41 -11.61
N ASP A 167 -16.47 4.47 -12.26
CA ASP A 167 -16.55 4.64 -13.70
C ASP A 167 -15.15 4.76 -14.30
N LEU A 168 -14.93 4.04 -15.39
CA LEU A 168 -13.78 4.23 -16.26
C LEU A 168 -14.23 5.05 -17.46
N ASP A 169 -13.63 6.21 -17.67
CA ASP A 169 -13.98 7.00 -18.84
C ASP A 169 -13.58 6.31 -20.15
N LYS A 170 -14.25 6.76 -21.21
CA LYS A 170 -14.12 6.21 -22.55
C LYS A 170 -12.67 6.24 -23.06
N ASP A 171 -11.91 7.27 -22.72
CA ASP A 171 -10.53 7.42 -23.21
C ASP A 171 -9.64 6.33 -22.62
N PHE A 172 -9.77 6.07 -21.31
CA PHE A 172 -9.06 4.98 -20.67
C PHE A 172 -9.49 3.60 -21.18
N LEU A 173 -10.80 3.39 -21.40
CA LEU A 173 -11.30 2.13 -21.98
C LEU A 173 -10.75 1.90 -23.40
N LEU A 174 -10.63 2.95 -24.22
CA LEU A 174 -10.03 2.86 -25.54
C LEU A 174 -8.54 2.52 -25.47
N GLN A 175 -7.82 3.03 -24.47
CA GLN A 175 -6.42 2.67 -24.24
C GLN A 175 -6.27 1.21 -23.80
N LEU A 176 -7.09 0.75 -22.84
CA LEU A 176 -7.11 -0.66 -22.43
C LEU A 176 -7.40 -1.57 -23.63
N LYS A 177 -8.38 -1.19 -24.47
CA LYS A 177 -8.72 -1.93 -25.69
C LYS A 177 -7.51 -2.03 -26.64
N LYS A 178 -6.77 -0.93 -26.87
CA LYS A 178 -5.55 -0.96 -27.70
C LYS A 178 -4.50 -1.93 -27.15
N ILE A 179 -4.37 -2.02 -25.84
CA ILE A 179 -3.36 -2.86 -25.18
C ILE A 179 -3.77 -4.33 -25.16
N ILE A 180 -5.07 -4.63 -24.97
CA ILE A 180 -5.59 -5.99 -25.03
C ILE A 180 -5.52 -6.53 -26.47
N ILE A 181 -5.79 -5.69 -27.47
CA ILE A 181 -5.78 -6.08 -28.89
C ILE A 181 -4.36 -6.10 -29.47
N SER A 182 -3.37 -5.47 -28.83
CA SER A 182 -1.99 -5.48 -29.31
C SER A 182 -1.27 -6.81 -29.06
N ASP A 183 -1.96 -7.95 -29.16
CA ASP A 183 -1.35 -9.27 -29.06
C ASP A 183 -0.14 -9.31 -29.99
N GLN A 184 1.03 -9.40 -29.33
CA GLN A 184 2.22 -10.00 -29.91
C GLN A 184 1.82 -11.38 -30.43
N PRO A 185 2.31 -11.81 -31.60
CA PRO A 185 1.97 -13.11 -32.14
C PRO A 185 2.28 -14.18 -31.09
N ILE A 186 1.25 -14.95 -30.71
CA ILE A 186 1.44 -16.20 -29.99
C ILE A 186 2.21 -17.09 -30.97
N GLU A 187 3.48 -17.39 -30.67
CA GLU A 187 4.23 -18.36 -31.48
C GLU A 187 3.43 -19.66 -31.51
N GLU A 188 3.06 -20.10 -32.73
CA GLU A 188 2.30 -21.33 -33.00
C GLU A 188 3.01 -22.60 -32.50
N GLY A 189 4.24 -22.51 -31.99
CA GLY A 189 5.05 -23.63 -31.50
C GLY A 189 4.71 -24.17 -30.10
N ILE A 190 3.68 -23.66 -29.41
CA ILE A 190 3.24 -24.23 -28.10
C ILE A 190 2.09 -25.24 -28.27
N ILE A 191 1.53 -25.35 -29.48
CA ILE A 191 0.56 -26.41 -29.80
C ILE A 191 1.36 -27.53 -30.46
N GLU A 192 1.52 -28.64 -29.72
CA GLU A 192 2.23 -29.88 -30.05
C GLU A 192 3.69 -29.97 -29.55
N THR A 193 3.82 -30.43 -28.31
CA THR A 193 4.59 -31.66 -28.07
C THR A 193 4.04 -32.34 -26.82
N ALA A 194 3.11 -33.27 -27.07
CA ALA A 194 2.82 -34.39 -26.17
C ALA A 194 3.89 -35.47 -26.37
#